data_AF-A0A7J2YWG7-F1
#
_entry.id   AF-A0A7J2YWG7-F1
#
_cell.length_a   1.000
_cell.length_b   1.000
_cell.length_c   1.000
_cell.angle_alpha   90.00
_cell.angle_beta   90.00
_cell.angle_gamma   90.00
#
_symmetry.space_group_name_H-M   'P 1'
#
loop_
_entity.id
_entity.type
_entity.pdbx_description
1 polymer ?
#
loop_
_entity_poly.entity_id
_entity_poly.type
_entity_poly.pdbx_seq_one_letter_code
_entity_poly.pdbx_strand_id
1 'polypeptide(L)'
;MVSNNGKVAGTLLVVGGIQFVIALMLAEAIYPSYSIADNYISDLGVWGHPSALVFNPSIILLGVTSLTASIYLKKHLTSKKASYSTQLLDSAHWA
;
A
#
# COMPACT_ATOMS: atom_id res chain seq x y z
N MET A 1 7.09 -20.62 14.10
CA MET A 1 5.88 -19.78 13.97
C MET A 1 5.80 -19.32 12.52
N VAL A 2 4.77 -19.71 11.76
CA VAL A 2 4.56 -19.23 10.39
C VAL A 2 4.32 -17.72 10.46
N SER A 3 5.26 -16.92 9.95
CA SER A 3 5.17 -15.46 10.04
C SER A 3 3.94 -14.96 9.29
N ASN A 4 3.14 -14.10 9.93
CA ASN A 4 1.89 -13.55 9.38
C ASN A 4 2.13 -12.47 8.30
N ASN A 5 3.29 -12.50 7.64
CA ASN A 5 3.78 -11.46 6.75
C ASN A 5 2.82 -11.18 5.58
N GLY A 6 2.15 -12.21 5.07
CA GLY A 6 1.15 -12.04 4.01
C GLY A 6 -0.05 -11.22 4.46
N LYS A 7 -0.59 -11.49 5.67
CA LYS A 7 -1.68 -10.68 6.21
C LYS A 7 -1.23 -9.26 6.53
N VAL A 8 -0.04 -9.09 7.10
CA VAL A 8 0.53 -7.76 7.38
C VAL A 8 0.67 -6.94 6.10
N ALA A 9 1.20 -7.53 5.03
CA ALA A 9 1.30 -6.87 3.72
C ALA A 9 -0.09 -6.45 3.19
N GLY A 10 -1.06 -7.36 3.23
CA GLY A 10 -2.43 -7.07 2.80
C GLY A 10 -3.09 -5.96 3.63
N THR A 11 -2.97 -6.02 4.96
CA THR A 11 -3.51 -4.99 5.87
C THR A 11 -2.89 -3.62 5.59
N LEU A 12 -1.58 -3.53 5.39
CA LEU A 12 -0.90 -2.27 5.09
C LEU A 12 -1.40 -1.65 3.78
N LEU A 13 -1.60 -2.46 2.73
CA LEU A 13 -2.13 -1.99 1.45
C LEU A 13 -3.57 -1.51 1.57
N VAL A 14 -4.44 -2.27 2.25
CA VAL A 14 -5.85 -1.91 2.45
C VAL A 14 -5.97 -0.63 3.27
N VAL A 15 -5.29 -0.55 4.42
CA VAL A 15 -5.34 0.61 5.30
C VAL A 15 -4.75 1.84 4.63
N GLY A 16 -3.58 1.71 3.98
CA GLY A 16 -2.95 2.82 3.25
C GLY A 16 -3.82 3.31 2.08
N GLY A 17 -4.41 2.39 1.31
CA GLY A 17 -5.30 2.72 0.19
C GLY A 17 -6.58 3.41 0.63
N ILE A 18 -7.29 2.86 1.63
CA ILE A 18 -8.53 3.47 2.16
C ILE A 18 -8.22 4.86 2.74
N GLN A 19 -7.15 4.99 3.51
CA GLN A 19 -6.74 6.28 4.06
C GLN A 19 -6.46 7.30 2.95
N PHE A 20 -5.76 6.91 1.89
CA PHE A 20 -5.49 7.81 0.76
C PHE A 20 -6.77 8.23 0.05
N VAL A 21 -7.70 7.32 -0.24
CA VAL A 21 -8.97 7.65 -0.90
C VAL A 21 -9.80 8.64 -0.07
N ILE A 22 -9.88 8.43 1.24
CA ILE A 22 -10.59 9.35 2.14
C ILE A 22 -9.92 10.73 2.13
N ALA A 23 -8.60 10.78 2.26
CA ALA A 23 -7.84 12.03 2.24
C ALA A 23 -7.92 12.75 0.88
N LEU A 24 -7.97 12.01 -0.22
CA LEU A 24 -8.12 12.53 -1.58
C LEU A 24 -9.48 13.22 -1.75
N MET A 25 -10.58 12.56 -1.34
CA MET A 25 -11.93 13.15 -1.35
C MET A 25 -12.01 14.39 -0.44
N LEU A 26 -11.36 14.35 0.73
CA LEU A 26 -11.30 15.49 1.63
C LEU A 26 -10.51 16.66 1.02
N ALA A 27 -9.38 16.38 0.36
CA ALA A 27 -8.57 17.39 -0.31
C ALA A 27 -9.33 18.08 -1.45
N GLU A 28 -10.09 17.32 -2.24
CA GLU A 28 -11.02 17.86 -3.24
C GLU A 28 -12.11 18.73 -2.60
N ALA A 29 -12.77 18.25 -1.54
CA ALA A 29 -13.81 19.02 -0.85
C ALA A 29 -13.31 20.36 -0.26
N ILE A 30 -12.02 20.46 0.03
CA ILE A 30 -11.37 21.67 0.55
C ILE A 30 -10.96 22.63 -0.58
N TYR A 31 -10.86 22.17 -1.83
CA TYR A 31 -10.40 22.96 -2.98
C TYR A 31 -11.59 23.45 -3.81
N PRO A 32 -12.04 24.71 -3.63
CA PRO A 32 -13.20 25.21 -4.35
C PRO A 32 -12.93 25.23 -5.85
N SER A 33 -13.94 24.83 -6.63
CA SER A 33 -13.88 24.76 -8.11
C SER A 33 -12.91 23.71 -8.67
N TYR A 34 -12.24 22.93 -7.83
CA TYR A 34 -11.48 21.76 -8.25
C TYR A 34 -12.40 20.53 -8.34
N SER A 35 -12.15 19.67 -9.32
CA SER A 35 -12.84 18.40 -9.53
C SER A 35 -11.81 17.34 -9.91
N ILE A 36 -11.79 16.21 -9.19
CA ILE A 36 -10.90 15.08 -9.55
C ILE A 36 -11.24 14.55 -10.95
N ALA A 37 -12.49 14.69 -11.40
CA ALA A 37 -12.90 14.24 -12.73
C ALA A 37 -12.33 15.12 -13.86
N ASP A 38 -12.07 16.39 -13.59
CA ASP A 38 -11.74 17.40 -14.61
C ASP A 38 -10.30 17.95 -14.49
N ASN A 39 -9.63 17.73 -13.36
CA ASN A 39 -8.32 18.29 -13.05
C ASN A 39 -7.29 17.21 -12.68
N TYR A 40 -6.00 17.58 -12.64
CA TYR A 40 -4.95 16.64 -12.25
C TYR A 40 -4.93 16.46 -10.72
N ILE A 41 -4.86 15.20 -10.26
CA ILE A 41 -4.77 14.87 -8.83
C ILE A 41 -3.57 15.57 -8.16
N SER A 42 -2.47 15.77 -8.89
CA SER A 42 -1.27 16.44 -8.38
C SER A 42 -1.49 17.91 -7.99
N ASP A 43 -2.51 18.57 -8.54
CA ASP A 43 -2.80 19.98 -8.24
C ASP A 43 -3.25 20.15 -6.78
N LEU A 44 -3.84 19.11 -6.18
CA LEU A 44 -4.19 19.07 -4.75
C LEU A 44 -2.96 19.19 -3.84
N GLY A 45 -1.76 18.86 -4.34
CA GLY A 45 -0.50 18.88 -3.60
C GLY A 45 0.32 20.16 -3.73
N VAL A 46 -0.14 21.13 -4.53
CA VAL A 46 0.57 22.41 -4.72
C VAL A 46 0.51 23.24 -3.43
N TRP A 47 1.68 23.61 -2.91
CA TRP A 47 1.79 24.45 -1.72
C TRP A 47 1.12 25.80 -1.92
N GLY A 48 0.50 26.33 -0.86
CA GLY A 48 -0.28 27.57 -0.90
C GLY A 48 -1.79 27.33 -0.91
N HIS A 49 -2.23 26.10 -1.16
CA HIS A 49 -3.63 25.69 -1.02
C HIS A 49 -3.83 24.75 0.19
N PRO A 50 -4.90 24.88 0.99
CA PRO A 50 -5.12 24.03 2.17
C PRO A 50 -5.24 22.54 1.88
N SER A 51 -5.66 22.15 0.66
CA SER A 51 -5.70 20.75 0.21
C SER A 51 -4.33 20.07 0.32
N ALA A 52 -3.22 20.80 0.13
CA ALA A 52 -1.87 20.25 0.16
C ALA A 52 -1.50 19.70 1.54
N LEU A 53 -2.08 20.26 2.62
CA LEU A 53 -1.88 19.78 3.98
C LEU A 53 -2.54 18.42 4.24
N VAL A 54 -3.50 18.03 3.41
CA VAL A 54 -4.19 16.74 3.49
C VAL A 54 -3.61 15.77 2.46
N PHE A 55 -3.49 16.21 1.21
CA PHE A 55 -3.03 15.38 0.10
C PHE A 55 -1.58 14.93 0.26
N ASN A 56 -0.63 15.85 0.51
CA ASN A 56 0.80 15.51 0.54
C ASN A 56 1.15 14.49 1.64
N PRO A 57 0.70 14.65 2.91
CA PRO A 57 0.95 13.63 3.93
C PRO A 57 0.28 12.29 3.60
N SER A 58 -0.92 12.30 3.02
CA SER A 58 -1.64 11.07 2.70
C SER A 58 -0.96 10.24 1.60
N ILE A 59 -0.47 10.88 0.55
CA ILE A 59 0.22 10.17 -0.56
C ILE A 59 1.60 9.68 -0.13
N ILE A 60 2.30 10.43 0.74
CA ILE A 60 3.53 9.97 1.39
C ILE A 60 3.24 8.73 2.24
N LEU A 61 2.19 8.78 3.07
CA LEU A 61 1.80 7.65 3.92
C LEU A 61 1.45 6.42 3.08
N LEU A 62 0.69 6.59 1.99
CA LEU A 62 0.39 5.52 1.03
C LEU A 62 1.68 4.88 0.48
N GLY A 63 2.66 5.72 0.08
CA GLY A 63 3.96 5.26 -0.39
C GLY A 63 4.72 4.45 0.67
N VAL A 64 4.77 4.94 1.91
CA VAL A 64 5.43 4.25 3.04
C VAL A 64 4.75 2.90 3.34
N THR A 65 3.42 2.87 3.39
CA THR A 65 2.67 1.62 3.63
C THR A 65 2.88 0.63 2.49
N SER A 66 2.93 1.10 1.24
CA SER A 66 3.15 0.26 0.06
C SER A 66 4.56 -0.32 0.00
N LEU A 67 5.57 0.48 0.33
CA LEU A 67 6.96 0.02 0.43
C LEU A 67 7.11 -1.02 1.54
N THR A 68 6.54 -0.75 2.71
CA THR A 68 6.57 -1.66 3.85
C THR A 68 5.83 -2.97 3.53
N ALA A 69 4.65 -2.89 2.91
CA ALA A 69 3.90 -4.05 2.46
C ALA A 69 4.71 -4.91 1.47
N SER A 70 5.44 -4.29 0.55
CA SER A 70 6.30 -4.98 -0.42
C SER A 70 7.41 -5.78 0.27
N ILE A 71 8.00 -5.24 1.33
CA ILE A 71 9.02 -5.95 2.14
C ILE A 71 8.40 -7.18 2.81
N TYR A 72 7.23 -7.04 3.43
CA TYR A 72 6.52 -8.17 4.07
C TYR A 72 6.08 -9.22 3.05
N LEU A 73 5.58 -8.79 1.89
CA LEU A 73 5.19 -9.69 0.80
C LEU A 73 6.39 -10.49 0.30
N LYS A 74 7.53 -9.84 0.06
CA LYS A 74 8.79 -10.53 -0.32
C LYS A 74 9.17 -11.58 0.71
N LYS A 75 9.15 -11.24 2.01
CA LYS A 75 9.43 -12.21 3.08
C LYS A 75 8.46 -13.40 3.04
N HIS A 76 7.16 -13.14 2.87
CA HIS A 76 6.14 -14.19 2.80
C HIS A 76 6.37 -15.15 1.62
N LEU A 77 6.67 -14.61 0.45
CA LEU A 77 6.91 -15.40 -0.77
C LEU A 77 8.19 -16.23 -0.68
N THR A 78 9.28 -15.67 -0.15
CA THR A 78 10.53 -16.42 0.07
C THR A 78 10.33 -17.57 1.05
N SER A 79 9.62 -17.34 2.16
CA SER A 79 9.31 -18.41 3.11
C SER A 79 8.43 -19.52 2.50
N LYS A 80 7.42 -19.17 1.69
CA LYS A 80 6.61 -20.15 0.99
C LYS A 80 7.43 -20.96 -0.01
N LYS A 81 8.26 -20.31 -0.83
CA LYS A 81 9.12 -20.98 -1.81
C LYS A 81 10.03 -22.02 -1.14
N ALA A 82 10.68 -21.66 -0.05
CA ALA A 82 11.54 -22.58 0.71
C ALA A 82 10.77 -23.82 1.21
N SER A 83 9.56 -23.61 1.74
CA SER A 83 8.70 -24.70 2.24
C SER A 83 8.26 -25.67 1.13
N TYR A 84 7.97 -25.15 -0.07
CA TYR A 84 7.62 -26.02 -1.20
C TYR A 84 8.82 -26.83 -1.68
N SER A 85 10.01 -26.21 -1.74
CA SER A 85 11.24 -26.92 -2.13
C SER A 85 11.57 -28.09 -1.19
N THR A 86 11.42 -27.91 0.13
CA THR A 86 11.63 -29.00 1.09
C THR A 86 10.60 -30.12 0.91
N GLN A 87 9.32 -29.78 0.74
CA GLN A 87 8.26 -30.78 0.53
C GLN A 87 8.50 -31.63 -0.73
N LEU A 88 8.97 -31.01 -1.82
CA LEU A 88 9.28 -31.72 -3.05
C LEU A 88 10.47 -32.67 -2.87
N LEU A 89 11.54 -32.23 -2.20
CA LEU A 89 12.70 -33.07 -1.92
C LEU A 89 12.34 -34.27 -1.06
N ASP A 90 11.55 -34.07 0.00
CA ASP A 90 11.08 -35.16 0.85
C ASP A 90 10.25 -36.17 0.04
N SER A 91 9.34 -35.70 -0.82
CA SER A 91 8.51 -36.59 -1.66
C SER A 91 9.32 -37.40 -2.68
N ALA A 92 10.45 -36.86 -3.15
CA ALA A 92 11.32 -37.53 -4.13
C ALA A 92 12.22 -38.60 -3.48
N HIS A 93 12.51 -38.51 -2.18
CA HIS A 93 13.31 -39.52 -1.47
C HIS A 93 12.51 -40.81 -1.16
N TRP A 94 11.17 -40.74 -1.24
CA TRP A 94 10.27 -41.87 -0.97
C TRP A 94 9.60 -42.46 -2.24
N ALA A 95 10.02 -42.01 -3.42
CA ALA A 95 9.56 -42.49 -4.73
C ALA A 95 10.62 -43.41 -5.38
#